data_AF-A0A933YZY1-F1
#
_entry.id   AF-A0A933YZY1-F1
#
_cell.length_a   1.000
_cell.length_b   1.000
_cell.length_c   1.000
_cell.angle_alpha   90.00
_cell.angle_beta   90.00
_cell.angle_gamma   90.00
#
_symmetry.space_group_name_H-M   'P 1'
#
loop_
_entity.id
_entity.type
_entity.pdbx_description
1 polymer ?
#
loop_
_entity_poly.entity_id
_entity_poly.type
_entity_poly.pdbx_seq_one_letter_code
_entity_poly.pdbx_strand_id
1 'polypeptide(L)' 'MHNLSSLYRDQRGQTTTEYMLIIGVIVAAILAAAYVFIDPFKEGVQTMAKNIKDTLSQGFKSK' A
#
# COMPACT_ATOMS: atom_id res chain seq x y z
N MET A 1 37.54 8.99 -19.68
CA MET A 1 36.44 9.99 -19.71
C MET A 1 35.20 9.32 -19.14
N HIS A 2 34.81 9.68 -17.91
CA HIS A 2 33.63 9.10 -17.27
C HIS A 2 32.36 9.70 -17.92
N ASN A 3 31.47 8.82 -18.38
CA ASN A 3 30.27 9.18 -19.10
C ASN A 3 29.22 9.81 -18.16
N LEU A 4 29.10 11.15 -18.22
CA LEU A 4 28.06 11.96 -17.57
C LEU A 4 26.63 11.53 -17.89
N SER A 5 26.44 10.80 -18.99
CA SER A 5 25.15 10.23 -19.41
C SER A 5 24.62 9.15 -18.46
N SER A 6 25.47 8.50 -17.66
CA SER A 6 25.03 7.53 -16.64
C SER A 6 24.36 8.23 -15.44
N LEU A 7 24.94 9.32 -14.94
CA LEU A 7 24.41 10.09 -13.81
C LEU A 7 23.07 10.76 -14.13
N TYR A 8 22.87 11.20 -15.38
CA TYR A 8 21.62 11.82 -15.82
C TYR A 8 20.45 10.81 -15.93
N ARG A 9 20.76 9.51 -16.08
CA ARG A 9 19.75 8.45 -16.16
C ARG A 9 19.27 7.99 -14.78
N ASP A 10 20.17 7.95 -13.79
CA ASP A 10 19.82 7.57 -12.41
C ASP A 10 18.94 8.63 -11.72
N GLN A 11 19.14 9.92 -12.01
CA GLN A 11 18.30 11.00 -11.45
C GLN A 11 16.82 10.95 -11.89
N ARG A 12 16.50 10.45 -13.09
CA ARG A 12 15.10 10.39 -13.58
C ARG A 12 14.30 9.22 -12.98
N GLY A 13 14.96 8.11 -12.68
CA GLY A 13 14.35 6.95 -12.03
C GLY A 13 14.11 7.19 -10.54
N GLN A 14 15.09 7.80 -9.87
CA GLN A 14 15.06 8.08 -8.43
C GLN A 14 13.89 8.97 -8.01
N THR A 15 13.63 10.07 -8.73
CA THR A 15 12.52 10.98 -8.40
C THR A 15 11.16 10.29 -8.50
N THR A 16 10.96 9.40 -9.47
CA THR A 16 9.68 8.69 -9.65
C THR A 16 9.37 7.77 -8.48
N THR A 17 10.36 7.01 -8.00
CA THR A 17 10.21 6.13 -6.83
C THR A 17 9.99 6.92 -5.54
N GLU A 18 10.68 8.05 -5.37
CA GLU A 18 10.51 8.93 -4.21
C GLU A 18 9.09 9.53 -4.17
N TYR A 19 8.58 10.02 -5.30
CA TYR A 19 7.19 10.49 -5.40
C TYR A 19 6.18 9.39 -5.13
N MET A 20 6.40 8.18 -5.65
CA MET A 20 5.52 7.03 -5.37
C MET A 20 5.51 6.66 -3.88
N LEU A 21 6.66 6.70 -3.22
CA LEU A 21 6.77 6.46 -1.79
C LEU A 21 6.03 7.52 -0.97
N ILE A 22 6.24 8.80 -1.29
CA ILE A 22 5.56 9.91 -0.60
C ILE A 22 4.05 9.80 -0.77
N ILE A 23 3.56 9.57 -2.00
CA ILE A 23 2.14 9.39 -2.27
C ILE A 23 1.60 8.18 -1.50
N GLY A 24 2.32 7.06 -1.51
CA GLY A 24 1.95 5.85 -0.77
C GLY A 24 1.80 6.10 0.73
N VAL A 25 2.74 6.84 1.34
CA VAL A 25 2.69 7.21 2.77
C VAL A 25 1.50 8.12 3.07
N ILE A 26 1.24 9.12 2.21
CA ILE A 26 0.10 10.04 2.38
C ILE A 26 -1.22 9.28 2.35
N VAL A 27 -1.40 8.39 1.35
CA VAL A 27 -2.63 7.59 1.22
C VAL A 27 -2.80 6.66 2.42
N ALA A 28 -1.73 6.01 2.87
CA ALA A 28 -1.77 5.15 4.05
C ALA A 28 -2.17 5.92 5.31
N ALA A 29 -1.63 7.14 5.50
CA ALA A 29 -1.98 7.99 6.64
C ALA A 29 -3.46 8.41 6.61
N ILE A 30 -4.00 8.77 5.45
CA ILE A 30 -5.43 9.13 5.30
C ILE A 30 -6.32 7.93 5.62
N LEU A 31 -5.99 6.74 5.09
CA LEU A 31 -6.76 5.53 5.37
C LEU A 31 -6.69 5.12 6.85
N ALA A 32 -5.52 5.27 7.47
CA ALA A 32 -5.35 5.03 8.91
C ALA A 32 -6.20 6.01 9.74
N ALA A 33 -6.23 7.30 9.38
CA ALA A 33 -7.08 8.27 10.03
C ALA A 33 -8.57 7.92 9.85
N ALA A 34 -9.00 7.57 8.64
CA ALA A 34 -10.37 7.13 8.37
C ALA A 34 -10.75 5.90 9.22
N TYR A 35 -9.83 4.95 9.40
CA TYR A 35 -10.03 3.78 10.27
C TYR A 35 -10.19 4.13 11.75
N VAL A 36 -9.53 5.17 12.24
CA VAL A 36 -9.63 5.58 13.64
C VAL A 36 -10.87 6.43 13.90
N PHE A 37 -11.22 7.33 12.99
CA PHE A 37 -12.24 8.36 13.24
C PHE A 37 -13.62 8.06 12.65
N ILE A 38 -13.73 7.12 11.70
CA ILE A 38 -14.99 6.78 11.03
C ILE A 38 -15.38 5.35 11.40
N ASP A 39 -16.27 5.20 12.37
CA ASP A 39 -16.72 3.90 12.87
C ASP A 39 -17.25 2.96 11.77
N PRO A 40 -18.11 3.41 10.83
CA PRO A 40 -18.56 2.55 9.74
C PRO A 40 -17.43 2.02 8.84
N PHE A 41 -16.38 2.83 8.66
CA PHE A 41 -15.23 2.44 7.84
C PHE A 41 -14.40 1.35 8.56
N LYS A 42 -14.20 1.50 9.87
CA LYS A 42 -13.56 0.49 10.72
C LYS A 42 -14.29 -0.85 10.67
N GLU A 43 -15.61 -0.83 10.82
CA GLU A 43 -16.46 -2.03 10.76
C GLU A 43 -16.37 -2.72 9.40
N GLY A 44 -16.39 -1.94 8.31
CA GLY A 44 -16.23 -2.46 6.95
C GLY A 44 -14.89 -3.19 6.76
N VAL A 45 -13.78 -2.58 7.21
CA VAL A 45 -12.44 -3.18 7.13
C VAL A 45 -12.34 -4.46 7.97
N GLN A 46 -12.89 -4.46 9.19
CA GLN A 46 -12.90 -5.66 10.05
C GLN A 46 -13.72 -6.80 9.45
N THR A 47 -14.88 -6.47 8.87
CA THR A 47 -15.75 -7.44 8.20
C THR A 47 -15.05 -8.04 6.98
N MET A 48 -14.39 -7.21 6.16
CA MET A 48 -13.59 -7.67 5.03
C MET A 48 -12.47 -8.61 5.47
N ALA A 49 -11.72 -8.25 6.52
CA ALA A 49 -10.65 -9.08 7.06
C ALA A 49 -11.16 -10.44 7.56
N LYS A 50 -12.32 -10.46 8.24
CA LYS A 50 -12.97 -11.69 8.67
C LYS A 50 -13.37 -12.57 7.48
N ASN A 51 -14.03 -11.99 6.47
CA ASN A 51 -14.46 -12.72 5.28
C ASN A 51 -13.27 -13.35 4.53
N ILE A 52 -12.16 -12.63 4.39
CA ILE A 52 -10.94 -13.16 3.77
C ILE A 52 -10.39 -14.33 4.59
N LYS A 53 -10.30 -14.18 5.91
CA LYS A 53 -9.83 -15.25 6.81
C LYS A 53 -10.69 -16.50 6.72
N ASP A 54 -12.02 -16.33 6.71
CA ASP A 54 -12.97 -17.43 6.65
C ASP A 54 -12.89 -18.14 5.30
N THR A 55 -12.89 -17.41 4.18
CA THR A 55 -12.71 -17.95 2.83
C THR A 55 -11.40 -18.71 2.69
N LEU A 56 -10.29 -18.13 3.17
CA LEU A 56 -8.98 -18.76 3.11
C LEU A 56 -8.94 -20.05 3.96
N SER A 57 -9.51 -20.01 5.17
CA SER A 57 -9.57 -21.17 6.07
C SER A 57 -10.45 -22.30 5.53
N GLN A 58 -11.54 -21.96 4.84
CA GLN A 58 -12.38 -22.93 4.14
C GLN A 58 -11.65 -23.57 2.95
N GLY A 59 -10.91 -22.78 2.17
CA GLY A 59 -10.06 -23.29 1.10
C GLY A 59 -8.98 -24.26 1.58
N PHE A 60 -8.41 -24.03 2.77
CA PHE A 60 -7.47 -24.96 3.41
C PHE A 60 -8.13 -26.22 4.00
N LYS A 61 -9.39 -26.15 4.45
CA LYS A 61 -10.15 -27.32 4.94
C LYS A 61 -10.67 -28.25 3.85
N SER A 62 -10.68 -27.79 2.59
CA SER A 62 -11.18 -28.56 1.44
C SER A 62 -10.10 -29.40 0.74
N LYS A 63 -8.88 -29.49 1.29
CA LYS A 63 -7.82 -30.42 0.90
C LYS A 63 -7.65 -31.51 1.95
#